data_AF-A0A1J4U0M4-F1
#
_entry.id   AF-A0A1J4U0M4-F1
#
_cell.length_a   1.000
_cell.length_b   1.000
_cell.length_c   1.000
_cell.angle_alpha   90.00
_cell.angle_beta   90.00
_cell.angle_gamma   90.00
#
_symmetry.space_group_name_H-M   'P 1'
#
loop_
_entity.id
_entity.type
_entity.pdbx_description
1 polymer ?
#
loop_
_entity_poly.entity_id
_entity_poly.type
_entity_poly.pdbx_seq_one_letter_code
_entity_poly.pdbx_strand_id
1 'polypeptide(L)'
;MQNDLIQTFVDDLVMQAGFKHLTPEKEVEYKSNLAALVSKKMGIEMMKELKEGDVEEYLDLIEKEPAPEQLYQFFKSKIANLDEKVVEILKNFRIQFLEDLIDAKNMSQN
;
A
#
# COMPACT_ATOMS: atom_id res chain seq x y z
N MET A 1 5.05 13.17 -2.13
CA MET A 1 4.62 12.37 -3.30
C MET A 1 4.12 10.98 -2.91
N GLN A 2 4.95 10.04 -2.43
CA GLN A 2 4.47 8.68 -2.11
C GLN A 2 3.50 8.63 -0.91
N ASN A 3 3.78 9.40 0.15
CA ASN A 3 2.85 9.54 1.28
C ASN A 3 1.49 10.12 0.85
N ASP A 4 1.48 11.14 -0.02
CA ASP A 4 0.24 11.79 -0.45
C ASP A 4 -0.65 10.85 -1.28
N LEU A 5 -0.02 10.01 -2.12
CA LEU A 5 -0.72 9.00 -2.92
C LEU A 5 -1.40 7.93 -2.04
N ILE A 6 -0.67 7.40 -1.04
CA ILE A 6 -1.20 6.37 -0.14
C ILE A 6 -2.31 6.93 0.72
N GLN A 7 -2.15 8.15 1.25
CA GLN A 7 -3.20 8.81 2.04
C GLN A 7 -4.46 9.03 1.22
N THR A 8 -4.34 9.56 0.00
CA THR A 8 -5.49 9.75 -0.90
C THR A 8 -6.18 8.42 -1.22
N PHE A 9 -5.40 7.37 -1.51
CA PHE A 9 -5.94 6.04 -1.77
C PHE A 9 -6.71 5.47 -0.57
N VAL A 10 -6.15 5.64 0.63
CA VAL A 10 -6.76 5.18 1.89
C VAL A 10 -8.05 5.94 2.17
N ASP A 11 -8.07 7.25 2.01
CA ASP A 11 -9.28 8.07 2.18
C ASP A 11 -10.41 7.60 1.25
N ASP A 12 -10.10 7.39 -0.04
CA ASP A 12 -11.05 6.88 -1.02
C ASP A 12 -11.57 5.48 -0.66
N LEU A 13 -10.68 4.60 -0.18
CA LEU A 13 -11.01 3.22 0.17
C LEU A 13 -11.92 3.16 1.41
N VAL A 14 -11.61 3.94 2.44
CA VAL A 14 -12.42 4.06 3.66
C VAL A 14 -13.81 4.59 3.35
N MET A 15 -13.91 5.59 2.47
CA MET A 15 -15.19 6.15 2.02
C MET A 15 -16.04 5.08 1.31
N GLN A 16 -15.45 4.28 0.41
CA GLN A 16 -16.14 3.23 -0.34
C GLN A 16 -16.57 2.06 0.53
N ALA A 17 -15.75 1.66 1.50
CA ALA A 17 -16.06 0.58 2.42
C ALA A 17 -17.19 0.92 3.41
N GLY A 18 -17.63 2.19 3.46
CA GLY A 18 -18.79 2.61 4.20
C GLY A 18 -18.53 2.88 5.69
N PHE A 19 -17.28 3.14 6.08
CA PHE A 19 -16.89 3.42 7.47
C PHE A 19 -17.31 4.82 7.98
N LYS A 20 -18.38 5.40 7.43
CA LYS A 20 -18.87 6.76 7.73
C LYS A 20 -19.36 6.96 9.18
N HIS A 21 -19.33 5.91 10.00
CA HIS A 21 -19.84 5.91 11.38
C HIS A 21 -18.74 5.75 12.44
N LEU A 22 -17.46 5.77 12.04
CA LEU A 22 -16.36 5.79 13.02
C LEU A 22 -16.29 7.16 13.72
N THR A 23 -15.87 7.16 14.99
CA THR A 23 -15.47 8.41 15.64
C THR A 23 -14.21 8.94 14.97
N PRO A 24 -13.93 10.27 15.01
CA PRO A 24 -12.74 10.83 14.38
C PRO A 24 -11.43 10.15 14.80
N GLU A 25 -11.28 9.81 16.09
CA GLU A 25 -10.10 9.09 16.60
C GLU A 25 -9.96 7.69 15.99
N LYS A 26 -11.07 6.93 15.92
CA LYS A 26 -11.06 5.59 15.32
C LYS A 26 -10.85 5.65 13.81
N GLU A 27 -11.36 6.67 13.14
CA GLU A 27 -11.13 6.88 11.72
C GLU A 27 -9.65 7.16 11.44
N VAL A 28 -9.01 8.02 12.23
CA VAL A 28 -7.57 8.30 12.09
C VAL A 28 -6.72 7.06 12.35
N GLU A 29 -6.99 6.32 13.43
CA GLU A 29 -6.29 5.07 13.74
C GLU A 29 -6.47 4.04 12.61
N TYR A 30 -7.70 3.87 12.14
CA TYR A 30 -8.02 2.93 11.07
C TYR A 30 -7.31 3.29 9.76
N LYS A 31 -7.33 4.57 9.37
CA LYS A 31 -6.62 5.07 8.18
C LYS A 31 -5.12 4.85 8.30
N SER A 32 -4.53 5.11 9.46
CA SER A 32 -3.11 4.87 9.72
C SER A 32 -2.75 3.39 9.53
N ASN A 33 -3.55 2.49 10.13
CA ASN A 33 -3.35 1.05 9.99
C ASN A 33 -3.51 0.58 8.54
N LEU A 34 -4.51 1.11 7.83
CA LEU A 34 -4.73 0.77 6.42
C LEU A 34 -3.60 1.29 5.53
N ALA A 35 -3.10 2.50 5.78
CA ALA A 35 -1.94 3.05 5.09
C ALA A 35 -0.69 2.18 5.29
N ALA A 36 -0.46 1.67 6.51
CA ALA A 36 0.64 0.76 6.78
C ALA A 36 0.50 -0.57 6.03
N LEU A 37 -0.72 -1.13 5.96
CA LEU A 37 -1.00 -2.35 5.19
C LEU A 37 -0.77 -2.17 3.69
N VAL A 38 -1.26 -1.06 3.12
CA VAL A 38 -1.05 -0.71 1.71
C VAL A 38 0.43 -0.54 1.42
N SER A 39 1.15 0.20 2.27
CA SER A 39 2.60 0.42 2.14
C SER A 39 3.37 -0.90 2.16
N LYS A 40 3.05 -1.79 3.11
CA LYS A 40 3.67 -3.11 3.21
C LYS A 40 3.41 -3.96 1.97
N LYS A 41 2.15 -4.02 1.52
CA LYS A 41 1.79 -4.78 0.31
C LYS A 41 2.53 -4.25 -0.90
N MET A 42 2.55 -2.93 -1.09
CA MET A 42 3.26 -2.29 -2.18
C MET A 42 4.75 -2.60 -2.15
N GLY A 43 5.40 -2.50 -0.98
CA GLY A 43 6.81 -2.88 -0.83
C GLY A 43 7.05 -4.34 -1.23
N ILE A 44 6.22 -5.27 -0.76
CA ILE A 44 6.34 -6.70 -1.13
C ILE A 44 6.18 -6.91 -2.64
N GLU A 45 5.19 -6.29 -3.27
CA GLU A 45 4.98 -6.43 -4.72
C GLU A 45 6.14 -5.81 -5.53
N MET A 46 6.67 -4.66 -5.11
CA MET A 46 7.87 -4.07 -5.72
C MET A 46 9.09 -4.97 -5.59
N MET A 47 9.28 -5.63 -4.44
CA MET A 47 10.40 -6.55 -4.24
C MET A 47 10.36 -7.76 -5.18
N LYS A 48 9.18 -8.21 -5.63
CA LYS A 48 9.06 -9.31 -6.59
C LYS A 48 9.54 -8.97 -7.99
N GLU A 49 9.61 -7.68 -8.30
CA GLU A 49 10.07 -7.17 -9.59
C GLU A 49 11.60 -6.99 -9.62
N LEU A 50 12.24 -7.02 -8.45
CA LEU A 50 13.69 -6.93 -8.32
C LEU A 50 14.35 -8.24 -8.73
N LYS A 51 15.52 -8.15 -9.37
CA LYS A 51 16.38 -9.32 -9.62
C LYS A 51 17.15 -9.66 -8.34
N GLU A 52 17.71 -10.86 -8.25
CA GLU A 52 18.46 -11.31 -7.07
C GLU A 52 19.55 -10.30 -6.62
N GLY A 53 20.34 -9.74 -7.54
CA GLY A 53 21.34 -8.72 -7.21
C GLY A 53 20.76 -7.38 -6.75
N ASP A 54 19.55 -7.03 -7.18
CA ASP A 54 18.90 -5.79 -6.75
C ASP A 54 18.35 -5.91 -5.31
N VAL A 55 18.08 -7.13 -4.83
CA VAL A 55 17.63 -7.38 -3.45
C VAL A 55 18.73 -7.06 -2.45
N GLU A 56 19.98 -7.44 -2.73
CA GLU A 56 21.13 -7.09 -1.87
C GLU A 56 21.32 -5.57 -1.81
N GLU A 57 21.27 -4.88 -2.95
CA GLU A 57 21.34 -3.42 -3.00
C GLU A 57 20.20 -2.74 -2.22
N TYR A 58 19.01 -3.32 -2.25
CA TYR A 58 17.87 -2.84 -1.45
C TYR A 58 18.13 -3.00 0.05
N LEU A 59 18.65 -4.15 0.49
CA LEU A 59 18.97 -4.41 1.89
C LEU A 59 20.04 -3.43 2.40
N ASP A 60 21.10 -3.21 1.63
CA ASP A 60 22.15 -2.23 1.94
C ASP A 60 21.63 -0.80 1.98
N LEU A 61 20.60 -0.48 1.18
CA LEU A 61 19.98 0.83 1.17
C LEU A 61 19.14 1.05 2.42
N ILE A 62 18.30 0.08 2.83
CA ILE A 62 17.43 0.24 4.00
C ILE A 62 18.19 0.32 5.32
N GLU A 63 19.36 -0.34 5.43
CA GLU A 63 20.24 -0.23 6.61
C GLU A 63 20.74 1.20 6.85
N LYS A 64 20.74 2.03 5.82
CA LYS A 64 21.16 3.45 5.88
C LYS A 64 20.02 4.40 6.23
N GLU A 65 18.86 3.87 6.61
CA GLU A 65 17.65 4.63 6.94
C GLU A 65 17.32 5.67 5.84
N PRO A 66 17.13 5.22 4.59
CA PRO A 66 17.03 6.11 3.44
C PRO A 66 15.77 6.98 3.55
N ALA A 67 15.87 8.20 3.05
CA ALA A 67 14.69 9.03 2.88
C ALA A 67 13.70 8.36 1.89
N PRO A 68 12.38 8.60 2.01
CA PRO A 68 11.38 8.02 1.12
C PRO A 68 11.65 8.27 -0.37
N GLU A 69 12.20 9.45 -0.70
CA GLU A 69 12.59 9.78 -2.08
C GLU A 69 13.72 8.88 -2.59
N GLN A 70 14.70 8.55 -1.74
CA GLN A 70 15.81 7.67 -2.12
C GLN A 70 15.32 6.25 -2.39
N LEU A 71 14.37 5.75 -1.59
CA LEU A 71 13.71 4.47 -1.83
C LEU A 71 12.94 4.47 -3.16
N TYR A 72 12.17 5.53 -3.42
CA TYR A 72 11.45 5.65 -4.68
C TYR A 72 12.38 5.69 -5.90
N GLN A 73 13.47 6.47 -5.82
CA GLN A 73 14.47 6.52 -6.90
C GLN A 73 15.17 5.17 -7.10
N PHE A 74 15.47 4.44 -6.03
CA PHE A 74 15.98 3.07 -6.12
C PHE A 74 15.03 2.18 -6.92
N PHE A 75 13.76 2.08 -6.51
CA PHE A 75 12.79 1.26 -7.23
C PHE A 75 12.59 1.73 -8.68
N LYS A 76 12.58 3.04 -8.93
CA LYS A 76 12.42 3.60 -10.28
C LYS A 76 13.58 3.25 -11.20
N SER A 77 14.78 3.12 -10.64
CA SER A 77 15.97 2.74 -11.40
C SER A 77 16.01 1.24 -11.76
N LYS A 78 15.36 0.39 -10.96
CA LYS A 78 15.39 -1.08 -11.12
C LYS A 78 14.14 -1.63 -11.82
N ILE A 79 13.00 -0.98 -11.63
CA ILE A 79 11.68 -1.44 -12.08
C ILE A 79 11.20 -0.57 -13.24
N ALA A 80 11.09 -1.17 -14.43
CA ALA A 80 10.48 -0.52 -15.58
C ALA A 80 8.98 -0.26 -15.32
N ASN A 81 8.49 0.89 -15.79
CA ASN A 81 7.09 1.32 -15.65
C ASN A 81 6.59 1.28 -14.19
N LEU A 82 7.44 1.67 -13.24
CA LEU A 82 7.13 1.65 -11.80
C LEU A 82 5.78 2.32 -11.48
N ASP A 83 5.52 3.50 -12.06
CA ASP A 83 4.30 4.26 -11.78
C ASP A 83 3.03 3.50 -12.21
N GLU A 84 3.07 2.81 -13.35
CA GLU A 84 1.96 1.96 -13.82
C GLU A 84 1.74 0.76 -12.90
N LYS A 85 2.83 0.12 -12.47
CA LYS A 85 2.77 -1.00 -11.51
C LYS A 85 2.21 -0.58 -10.17
N VAL A 86 2.57 0.61 -9.66
CA VAL A 86 2.00 1.16 -8.43
C VAL A 86 0.48 1.30 -8.57
N VAL A 87 0.01 1.85 -9.68
CA VAL A 87 -1.43 1.98 -9.96
C VAL A 87 -2.12 0.61 -9.99
N GLU A 88 -1.51 -0.39 -10.64
CA GLU A 88 -2.04 -1.74 -10.70
C GLU A 88 -2.11 -2.42 -9.33
N ILE A 89 -1.05 -2.30 -8.51
CA ILE A 89 -1.00 -2.84 -7.15
C ILE A 89 -2.13 -2.24 -6.31
N LEU A 90 -2.32 -0.91 -6.35
CA LEU A 90 -3.37 -0.22 -5.60
C LEU A 90 -4.77 -0.64 -6.08
N LYS A 91 -4.96 -0.80 -7.39
CA LYS A 91 -6.22 -1.29 -7.96
C LYS A 91 -6.54 -2.71 -7.48
N ASN A 92 -5.56 -3.60 -7.53
CA ASN A 92 -5.73 -4.99 -7.09
C ASN A 92 -5.98 -5.08 -5.59
N PHE A 93 -5.26 -4.28 -4.79
CA PHE A 93 -5.50 -4.17 -3.35
C PHE A 93 -6.94 -3.73 -3.06
N ARG A 94 -7.43 -2.70 -3.75
CA ARG A 94 -8.81 -2.21 -3.58
C ARG A 94 -9.84 -3.30 -3.86
N ILE A 95 -9.69 -4.03 -4.96
CA ILE A 95 -10.63 -5.10 -5.34
C ILE A 95 -10.66 -6.17 -4.25
N GLN A 96 -9.49 -6.73 -3.91
CA GLN A 96 -9.40 -7.79 -2.91
C GLN A 96 -9.95 -7.35 -1.56
N PHE A 97 -9.60 -6.15 -1.12
CA PHE A 97 -10.04 -5.63 0.16
C PHE A 97 -11.56 -5.47 0.24
N LEU A 98 -12.21 -4.99 -0.82
CA LEU A 98 -13.66 -4.85 -0.85
C LEU A 98 -14.36 -6.21 -0.92
N GLU A 99 -13.80 -7.18 -1.65
CA GLU A 99 -14.29 -8.57 -1.68
C GLU A 99 -14.20 -9.20 -0.28
N ASP A 100 -13.04 -9.12 0.38
CA ASP A 100 -12.83 -9.63 1.74
C ASP A 100 -13.82 -9.01 2.75
N LEU A 101 -14.14 -7.71 2.59
CA LEU A 101 -15.13 -7.04 3.43
C LEU A 101 -16.56 -7.53 3.18
N ILE A 102 -16.92 -7.83 1.92
CA ILE A 102 -18.22 -8.39 1.58
C ILE A 102 -18.36 -9.79 2.18
N ASP A 103 -17.33 -10.62 2.01
CA ASP A 103 -17.32 -11.99 2.53
C ASP A 103 -17.39 -12.01 4.05
N ALA A 104 -16.62 -11.16 4.74
CA ALA A 104 -16.69 -11.02 6.19
C ALA A 104 -18.08 -10.62 6.69
N LYS A 105 -18.77 -9.72 5.97
CA LYS A 105 -20.15 -9.35 6.30
C LYS A 105 -21.11 -10.52 6.12
N ASN A 106 -20.99 -11.27 5.01
CA ASN A 106 -21.85 -12.42 4.73
C ASN A 106 -21.65 -13.56 5.74
N MET A 107 -20.42 -13.79 6.20
CA MET A 107 -20.11 -14.79 7.23
C MET A 107 -20.63 -14.40 8.62
N SER A 108 -20.73 -13.10 8.92
CA SER A 108 -21.24 -12.61 10.22
C SER A 108 -22.77 -12.70 10.37
N GLN A 109 -23.50 -12.97 9.28
CA GLN A 109 -24.96 -13.04 9.25
C GLN A 109 -25.53 -14.48 9.21
N ASN A 110 -24.67 -15.49 9.17
CA ASN A 110 -25.01 -16.92 9.28
C ASN A 110 -24.56 -17.49 10.61
#